data_AF-A0A5E4EC17-F1
#
_entry.id   AF-A0A5E4EC17-F1
#
_cell.length_a   1.000
_cell.length_b   1.000
_cell.length_c   1.000
_cell.angle_alpha   90.00
_cell.angle_beta   90.00
_cell.angle_gamma   90.00
#
_symmetry.space_group_name_H-M   'P 1'
#
loop_
_entity.id
_entity.type
_entity.pdbx_description
1 polymer ?
#
loop_
_entity_poly.entity_id
_entity_poly.type
_entity_poly.pdbx_seq_one_letter_code
_entity_poly.pdbx_strand_id
1 'polypeptide(L)'
;MKGQKRSANDIHAALTDDILHEILLRLPEKSVFSFILVSKRWLRVICSSSFRKDYHARWRINFHLLGFFVCNHLYLGRSKHGICRPPSERALHLLSTCEEGDNLLVSGIPKQLGYFIDSSNGLLLFGRHPMTYSVWNPITKQLCRLPQPQRYYKSLCIAFFSVTEECFEEIIHYKVIRARCDCRRDEVNTVSIETFSSVTGTWKHYTLTCSSTFALRPWAVATVISGVIYWFATQGNLAIYDPRLGDRRIVLLKLPDGTISQDYDECVLGEAPDGRLQYGQSSVSGMEIWVLEREGNSFSSNVQSQNRWNLRYKLSFKAMWKQNPDSAKNSKEAQILSFLPQNSEYVFIRAGWNIFLFHLKSRRLTLIPYLGRDSSIQWDDSQVMPYFRPSWPRSCLCP
;
A
#
# COMPACT_ATOMS: atom_id res chain seq x y z
N MET A 1 -64.56 10.84 30.70
CA MET A 1 -63.21 10.24 30.68
C MET A 1 -62.54 10.55 29.33
N LYS A 2 -61.65 11.54 29.28
CA LYS A 2 -60.83 11.81 28.08
C LYS A 2 -59.54 11.00 28.22
N GLY A 3 -59.37 9.99 27.37
CA GLY A 3 -58.16 9.19 27.29
C GLY A 3 -56.99 10.01 26.76
N GLN A 4 -55.95 10.13 27.57
CA GLN A 4 -54.66 10.70 27.20
C GLN A 4 -53.99 9.78 26.17
N LYS A 5 -53.94 10.20 24.91
CA LYS A 5 -53.02 9.62 23.92
C LYS A 5 -51.59 9.96 24.36
N ARG A 6 -50.89 9.00 24.96
CA ARG A 6 -49.42 9.07 25.07
C ARG A 6 -48.88 9.21 23.65
N SER A 7 -48.21 10.33 23.37
CA SER A 7 -47.63 10.60 22.07
C SER A 7 -46.52 9.59 21.79
N ALA A 8 -46.58 8.93 20.64
CA ALA A 8 -45.49 8.08 20.14
C ALA A 8 -44.23 8.89 19.76
N ASN A 9 -44.21 10.20 20.04
CA ASN A 9 -43.14 11.14 19.67
C ASN A 9 -41.98 11.18 20.69
N ASP A 10 -42.13 10.62 21.89
CA ASP A 10 -41.12 10.75 22.96
C ASP A 10 -39.93 9.78 22.80
N ILE A 11 -40.16 8.57 22.30
CA ILE A 11 -39.11 7.53 22.21
C ILE A 11 -38.06 7.88 21.15
N HIS A 12 -38.48 8.49 20.03
CA HIS A 12 -37.56 8.95 18.98
C HIS A 12 -36.80 10.23 19.35
N ALA A 13 -37.33 11.04 20.29
CA ALA A 13 -36.65 12.21 20.83
C ALA A 13 -35.56 11.83 21.85
N ALA A 14 -35.74 10.72 22.57
CA ALA A 14 -34.77 10.23 23.56
C ALA A 14 -33.48 9.65 22.93
N LEU A 15 -33.56 9.12 21.71
CA LEU A 15 -32.38 8.64 20.98
C LEU A 15 -31.71 9.84 20.30
N THR A 16 -30.74 10.49 20.92
CA THR A 16 -29.95 11.59 20.31
C THR A 16 -28.96 11.05 19.28
N ASP A 17 -28.39 11.93 18.44
CA ASP A 17 -27.38 11.51 17.46
C ASP A 17 -26.11 10.97 18.15
N ASP A 18 -25.77 11.47 19.34
CA ASP A 18 -24.64 10.96 20.14
C ASP A 18 -24.88 9.55 20.66
N ILE A 19 -26.09 9.26 21.15
CA ILE A 19 -26.46 7.90 21.59
C ILE A 19 -26.48 6.96 20.38
N LEU A 20 -27.04 7.41 19.25
CA LEU A 20 -27.05 6.64 18.01
C LEU A 20 -25.63 6.35 17.52
N HIS A 21 -24.73 7.33 17.59
CA HIS A 21 -23.32 7.20 17.27
C HIS A 21 -22.67 6.10 18.13
N GLU A 22 -22.81 6.17 19.47
CA GLU A 22 -22.25 5.19 20.40
C GLU A 22 -22.79 3.77 20.20
N ILE A 23 -24.09 3.64 19.89
CA ILE A 23 -24.71 2.35 19.57
C ILE A 23 -24.09 1.78 18.29
N LEU A 24 -24.05 2.58 17.23
CA LEU A 24 -23.52 2.18 15.93
C LEU A 24 -22.03 1.81 15.99
N LEU A 25 -21.22 2.49 16.82
CA LEU A 25 -19.82 2.16 17.04
C LEU A 25 -19.61 0.76 17.63
N ARG A 26 -20.61 0.16 18.27
CA ARG A 26 -20.51 -1.17 18.89
C ARG A 26 -20.87 -2.30 17.93
N LEU A 27 -21.33 -1.97 16.73
CA LEU A 27 -21.84 -2.94 15.77
C LEU A 27 -20.76 -3.32 14.75
N PRO A 28 -20.78 -4.56 14.24
CA PRO A 28 -19.83 -5.00 13.23
C PRO A 28 -20.11 -4.33 11.88
N GLU A 29 -19.10 -4.36 11.02
CA GLU A 29 -19.05 -3.63 9.74
C GLU A 29 -20.29 -3.89 8.88
N LYS A 30 -20.64 -5.17 8.68
CA LYS A 30 -21.78 -5.57 7.86
C LYS A 30 -23.10 -4.97 8.35
N SER A 31 -23.31 -4.93 9.67
CA SER A 31 -24.53 -4.36 10.25
C SER A 31 -24.60 -2.85 10.04
N VAL A 32 -23.51 -2.15 10.34
CA VAL A 32 -23.43 -0.69 10.12
C VAL A 32 -23.68 -0.35 8.65
N PHE A 33 -23.12 -1.14 7.73
CA PHE A 33 -23.24 -0.86 6.30
C PHE A 33 -24.66 -1.11 5.79
N SER A 34 -25.39 -2.08 6.35
CA SER A 34 -26.82 -2.25 6.05
C SER A 34 -27.67 -1.13 6.64
N PHE A 35 -27.27 -0.55 7.78
CA PHE A 35 -28.06 0.50 8.45
C PHE A 35 -28.04 1.86 7.76
N ILE A 36 -27.16 2.08 6.79
CA ILE A 36 -27.23 3.27 5.92
C ILE A 36 -28.56 3.34 5.16
N LEU A 37 -29.22 2.19 4.95
CA LEU A 37 -30.50 2.10 4.23
C LEU A 37 -31.72 2.27 5.15
N VAL A 38 -31.55 2.28 6.48
CA VAL A 38 -32.66 2.30 7.44
C VAL A 38 -33.34 3.67 7.49
N SER A 39 -32.57 4.76 7.53
CA SER A 39 -33.12 6.11 7.47
C SER A 39 -32.07 7.16 7.10
N LYS A 40 -32.51 8.34 6.64
CA LYS A 40 -31.64 9.50 6.35
C LYS A 40 -30.82 9.93 7.57
N ARG A 41 -31.35 9.74 8.78
CA ARG A 41 -30.68 10.08 10.04
C ARG A 41 -29.49 9.15 10.30
N TRP A 42 -29.70 7.84 10.15
CA TRP A 42 -28.65 6.84 10.32
C TRP A 42 -27.58 6.98 9.23
N LEU A 43 -28.01 7.20 7.99
CA LEU A 43 -27.13 7.54 6.88
C LEU A 43 -26.24 8.74 7.24
N ARG A 44 -26.82 9.85 7.73
CA ARG A 44 -26.04 11.04 8.12
C ARG A 44 -25.00 10.74 9.21
N VAL A 45 -25.37 10.00 10.25
CA VAL A 45 -24.44 9.64 11.34
C VAL A 45 -23.33 8.74 10.80
N ILE A 46 -23.66 7.67 10.08
CA ILE A 46 -22.68 6.69 9.57
C ILE A 46 -21.74 7.33 8.53
N CYS A 47 -22.27 8.23 7.71
CA CYS A 47 -21.48 8.95 6.71
C CYS A 47 -20.70 10.14 7.29
N SER A 48 -20.93 10.54 8.55
CA SER A 48 -20.21 11.67 9.16
C SER A 48 -18.73 11.36 9.38
N SER A 49 -17.85 12.34 9.17
CA SER A 49 -16.40 12.15 9.31
C SER A 49 -16.00 11.72 10.72
N SER A 50 -16.65 12.25 11.77
CA SER A 50 -16.42 11.87 13.16
C SER A 50 -16.71 10.39 13.40
N PHE A 51 -17.91 9.92 13.03
CA PHE A 51 -18.28 8.51 13.21
C PHE A 51 -17.32 7.56 12.52
N ARG A 52 -16.91 7.88 11.29
CA ARG A 52 -15.95 7.08 10.54
C ARG A 52 -14.60 6.98 11.25
N LYS A 53 -14.09 8.10 11.78
CA LYS A 53 -12.84 8.14 12.54
C LYS A 53 -12.94 7.27 13.80
N ASP A 54 -13.99 7.47 14.59
CA ASP A 54 -14.19 6.76 15.85
C ASP A 54 -14.42 5.27 15.60
N TYR A 55 -15.13 4.92 14.53
CA TYR A 55 -15.35 3.55 14.13
C TYR A 55 -14.04 2.87 13.70
N HIS A 56 -13.23 3.53 12.87
CA HIS A 56 -11.93 2.98 12.47
C HIS A 56 -10.93 2.90 13.62
N ALA A 57 -10.97 3.83 14.58
CA ALA A 57 -10.17 3.73 15.80
C ALA A 57 -10.56 2.49 16.62
N ARG A 58 -11.85 2.13 16.63
CA ARG A 58 -12.37 1.00 17.40
C ARG A 58 -12.25 -0.36 16.71
N TRP A 59 -12.68 -0.47 15.46
CA TRP A 59 -12.75 -1.74 14.71
C TRP A 59 -11.56 -1.97 13.78
N ARG A 60 -10.67 -0.99 13.65
CA ARG A 60 -9.59 -0.93 12.64
C ARG A 60 -10.12 -0.88 11.21
N ILE A 61 -9.28 -0.43 10.28
CA ILE A 61 -9.64 -0.43 8.87
C ILE A 61 -9.54 -1.88 8.38
N ASN A 62 -10.65 -2.40 7.86
CA ASN A 62 -10.66 -3.67 7.17
C ASN A 62 -10.26 -3.44 5.70
N PHE A 63 -9.60 -4.43 5.09
CA PHE A 63 -9.11 -4.33 3.73
C PHE A 63 -9.59 -5.52 2.93
N HIS A 64 -10.35 -5.25 1.87
CA HIS A 64 -10.76 -6.26 0.92
C HIS A 64 -9.72 -6.40 -0.19
N LEU A 65 -9.17 -7.60 -0.38
CA LEU A 65 -8.25 -7.91 -1.48
C LEU A 65 -9.04 -8.07 -2.78
N LEU A 66 -8.77 -7.23 -3.77
CA LEU A 66 -9.42 -7.30 -5.08
C LEU A 66 -8.61 -8.13 -6.09
N GLY A 67 -7.31 -8.23 -5.86
CA GLY A 67 -6.42 -9.03 -6.69
C GLY A 67 -4.98 -8.55 -6.56
N PHE A 68 -4.15 -9.00 -7.51
CA PHE A 68 -2.74 -8.62 -7.54
C PHE A 68 -2.34 -8.04 -8.89
N PHE A 69 -1.73 -6.86 -8.90
CA PHE A 69 -1.15 -6.29 -10.11
C PHE A 69 0.23 -6.88 -10.36
N VAL A 70 0.45 -7.35 -11.58
CA VAL A 70 1.77 -7.77 -12.06
C VAL A 70 2.50 -6.52 -12.56
N CYS A 71 3.59 -6.19 -11.87
CA CYS A 71 4.45 -5.05 -12.09
C CYS A 71 5.73 -5.55 -12.77
N ASN A 72 5.81 -5.43 -14.09
CA ASN A 72 6.96 -5.92 -14.83
C ASN A 72 8.06 -4.85 -14.87
N HIS A 73 9.24 -5.08 -14.31
CA HIS A 73 10.33 -4.07 -14.36
C HIS A 73 10.81 -3.77 -15.79
N LEU A 74 10.46 -4.61 -16.77
CA LEU A 74 10.86 -4.51 -18.17
C LEU A 74 10.20 -3.35 -18.93
N TYR A 75 9.09 -2.76 -18.45
CA TYR A 75 8.48 -1.60 -19.12
C TYR A 75 9.31 -0.31 -19.03
N LEU A 76 10.41 -0.34 -18.26
CA LEU A 76 11.30 0.79 -18.01
C LEU A 76 12.51 0.84 -18.95
N GLY A 77 12.53 0.00 -20.00
CA GLY A 77 13.50 0.12 -21.10
C GLY A 77 14.94 -0.24 -20.75
N ARG A 78 15.18 -0.88 -19.60
CA ARG A 78 16.43 -1.60 -19.34
C ARG A 78 16.14 -2.96 -18.77
N SER A 79 16.56 -3.95 -19.53
CA SER A 79 16.55 -5.32 -19.13
C SER A 79 17.52 -5.58 -17.96
N LYS A 80 17.10 -6.41 -17.01
CA LYS A 80 18.06 -7.31 -16.37
C LYS A 80 18.48 -8.38 -17.40
N HIS A 81 19.72 -8.32 -17.87
CA HIS A 81 20.33 -9.30 -18.80
C HIS A 81 19.99 -9.19 -20.31
N GLY A 82 19.47 -8.08 -20.81
CA GLY A 82 19.20 -7.83 -22.25
C GLY A 82 17.81 -8.22 -22.78
N ILE A 83 16.99 -8.93 -22.00
CA ILE A 83 15.55 -9.19 -22.17
C ILE A 83 14.72 -7.89 -22.21
N CYS A 84 14.18 -7.54 -23.36
CA CYS A 84 13.15 -6.50 -23.49
C CYS A 84 11.76 -7.09 -23.31
N ARG A 85 10.81 -6.26 -22.91
CA ARG A 85 9.40 -6.64 -22.84
C ARG A 85 8.89 -7.08 -24.23
N PRO A 86 8.24 -8.24 -24.37
CA PRO A 86 7.62 -8.62 -25.63
C PRO A 86 6.47 -7.67 -25.98
N PRO A 87 6.34 -7.21 -27.24
CA PRO A 87 5.25 -6.32 -27.67
C PRO A 87 3.84 -6.86 -27.44
N SER A 88 3.71 -8.18 -27.33
CA SER A 88 2.44 -8.89 -27.06
C SER A 88 1.98 -8.82 -25.60
N GLU A 89 2.85 -8.41 -24.66
CA GLU A 89 2.51 -8.39 -23.24
C GLU A 89 1.57 -7.22 -22.90
N ARG A 90 0.43 -7.52 -22.28
CA ARG A 90 -0.61 -6.53 -21.96
C ARG A 90 -0.10 -5.47 -20.99
N ALA A 91 -0.40 -4.20 -21.23
CA ALA A 91 0.01 -3.10 -20.34
C ALA A 91 -0.47 -3.25 -18.87
N LEU A 92 -1.54 -4.03 -18.66
CA LEU A 92 -2.09 -4.34 -17.35
C LEU A 92 -2.40 -5.83 -17.21
N HIS A 93 -1.89 -6.41 -16.14
CA HIS A 93 -2.17 -7.77 -15.68
C HIS A 93 -2.63 -7.70 -14.23
N LEU A 94 -3.96 -7.67 -14.02
CA LEU A 94 -4.54 -7.84 -12.70
C LEU A 94 -4.98 -9.30 -12.54
N LEU A 95 -4.39 -9.96 -11.56
CA LEU A 95 -4.74 -11.29 -11.10
C LEU A 95 -5.91 -11.15 -10.12
N SER A 96 -7.11 -11.11 -10.66
CA SER A 96 -8.33 -10.89 -9.88
C SER A 96 -8.62 -12.05 -8.93
N THR A 97 -9.03 -11.72 -7.69
CA THR A 97 -9.39 -12.70 -6.65
C THR A 97 -10.88 -12.69 -6.31
N CYS A 98 -11.65 -11.76 -6.87
CA CYS A 98 -13.08 -11.59 -6.58
C CYS A 98 -13.83 -10.93 -7.75
N GLU A 99 -15.15 -10.95 -7.69
CA GLU A 99 -16.02 -10.35 -8.71
C GLU A 99 -15.73 -8.85 -8.92
N GLU A 100 -15.47 -8.09 -7.86
CA GLU A 100 -15.09 -6.70 -8.00
C GLU A 100 -13.76 -6.52 -8.75
N GLY A 101 -12.79 -7.41 -8.54
CA GLY A 101 -11.55 -7.44 -9.31
C GLY A 101 -11.79 -7.73 -10.79
N ASP A 102 -12.73 -8.63 -11.10
CA ASP A 102 -13.10 -8.97 -12.47
C ASP A 102 -13.76 -7.78 -13.17
N ASN A 103 -14.63 -7.06 -12.45
CA ASN A 103 -15.27 -5.85 -12.95
C ASN A 103 -14.26 -4.73 -13.29
N LEU A 104 -13.12 -4.66 -12.59
CA LEU A 104 -12.03 -3.74 -12.94
C LEU A 104 -11.42 -4.09 -14.31
N LEU A 105 -11.23 -5.37 -14.59
CA LEU A 105 -10.67 -5.85 -15.85
C LEU A 105 -11.61 -5.58 -17.04
N VAL A 106 -12.91 -5.77 -16.85
CA VAL A 106 -13.94 -5.58 -17.89
C VAL A 106 -14.07 -4.10 -18.29
N SER A 107 -13.79 -3.16 -17.38
CA SER A 107 -13.92 -1.72 -17.66
C SER A 107 -13.09 -1.24 -18.86
N GLY A 108 -12.02 -1.96 -19.25
CA GLY A 108 -11.19 -1.64 -20.42
C GLY A 108 -10.32 -0.38 -20.29
N ILE A 109 -10.67 0.52 -19.37
CA ILE A 109 -9.93 1.76 -19.02
C ILE A 109 -8.45 1.46 -18.74
N PRO A 110 -8.08 0.46 -17.92
CA PRO A 110 -6.69 0.30 -17.51
C PRO A 110 -5.74 -0.04 -18.68
N LYS A 111 -6.25 -0.63 -19.77
CA LYS A 111 -5.45 -0.93 -20.97
C LYS A 111 -4.91 0.33 -21.66
N GLN A 112 -5.60 1.46 -21.53
CA GLN A 112 -5.22 2.72 -22.16
C GLN A 112 -4.22 3.53 -21.31
N LEU A 113 -4.16 3.26 -20.00
CA LEU A 113 -3.43 4.07 -19.01
C LEU A 113 -1.92 3.75 -18.91
N GLY A 114 -1.47 2.69 -19.57
CA GLY A 114 -0.08 2.23 -19.47
C GLY A 114 0.09 1.24 -18.33
N TYR A 115 1.20 1.35 -17.61
CA TYR A 115 1.63 0.37 -16.60
C TYR A 115 1.11 0.75 -15.22
N PHE A 116 0.73 -0.25 -14.43
CA PHE A 116 0.50 -0.03 -13.00
C PHE A 116 1.81 0.35 -12.31
N ILE A 117 1.74 1.34 -11.42
CA ILE A 117 2.89 1.84 -10.67
C ILE A 117 2.67 1.58 -9.18
N ASP A 118 1.57 2.08 -8.62
CA ASP A 118 1.30 2.00 -7.18
C ASP A 118 -0.19 2.23 -6.90
N SER A 119 -0.61 1.95 -5.66
CA SER A 119 -1.97 2.20 -5.19
C SER A 119 -1.97 2.84 -3.80
N SER A 120 -2.93 3.74 -3.55
CA SER A 120 -3.09 4.36 -2.24
C SER A 120 -4.55 4.68 -1.97
N ASN A 121 -5.07 4.19 -0.84
CA ASN A 121 -6.46 4.42 -0.40
C ASN A 121 -7.53 4.13 -1.49
N GLY A 122 -7.30 3.08 -2.28
CA GLY A 122 -8.16 2.68 -3.40
C GLY A 122 -7.97 3.48 -4.69
N LEU A 123 -7.10 4.49 -4.71
CA LEU A 123 -6.64 5.12 -5.95
C LEU A 123 -5.54 4.28 -6.59
N LEU A 124 -5.50 4.26 -7.92
CA LEU A 124 -4.50 3.55 -8.71
C LEU A 124 -3.69 4.55 -9.53
N LEU A 125 -2.37 4.48 -9.44
CA LEU A 125 -1.43 5.24 -10.26
C LEU A 125 -0.96 4.37 -11.42
N PHE A 126 -1.16 4.90 -12.63
CA PHE A 126 -0.67 4.33 -13.87
C PHE A 126 0.27 5.30 -14.57
N GLY A 127 1.07 4.79 -15.50
CA GLY A 127 1.83 5.65 -16.38
C GLY A 127 2.63 4.93 -17.45
N ARG A 128 3.09 5.70 -18.45
CA ARG A 128 4.23 5.32 -19.28
C ARG A 128 5.41 6.15 -18.82
N HIS A 129 6.25 5.51 -18.01
CA HIS A 129 7.42 6.13 -17.41
C HIS A 129 8.40 6.67 -18.47
N PRO A 130 9.22 7.67 -18.11
CA PRO A 130 9.22 8.40 -16.84
C PRO A 130 8.37 9.69 -16.87
N MET A 131 7.58 9.93 -17.93
CA MET A 131 7.00 11.26 -18.21
C MET A 131 5.47 11.34 -18.26
N THR A 132 4.74 10.22 -18.29
CA THR A 132 3.27 10.26 -18.34
C THR A 132 2.67 9.47 -17.21
N TYR A 133 1.73 10.09 -16.50
CA TYR A 133 1.08 9.51 -15.32
C TYR A 133 -0.42 9.79 -15.34
N SER A 134 -1.19 8.88 -14.79
CA SER A 134 -2.63 9.00 -14.65
C SER A 134 -3.08 8.36 -13.35
N VAL A 135 -3.95 9.03 -12.62
CA VAL A 135 -4.57 8.50 -11.40
C VAL A 135 -6.00 8.13 -11.73
N TRP A 136 -6.38 6.90 -11.42
CA TRP A 136 -7.71 6.38 -11.62
C TRP A 136 -8.34 6.00 -10.29
N ASN A 137 -9.57 6.46 -10.06
CA ASN A 137 -10.41 6.00 -8.97
C ASN A 137 -11.42 4.99 -9.54
N PRO A 138 -11.29 3.69 -9.23
CA PRO A 138 -12.17 2.69 -9.79
C PRO A 138 -13.62 2.76 -9.28
N ILE A 139 -13.83 3.36 -8.10
CA ILE A 139 -15.15 3.49 -7.48
C ILE A 139 -15.94 4.58 -8.17
N THR A 140 -15.35 5.79 -8.27
CA THR A 140 -16.02 6.93 -8.91
C THR A 140 -15.86 6.92 -10.43
N LYS A 141 -15.05 5.99 -10.98
CA LYS A 141 -14.63 5.92 -12.38
C LYS A 141 -13.94 7.19 -12.89
N GLN A 142 -13.53 8.09 -11.99
CA GLN A 142 -12.84 9.32 -12.35
C GLN A 142 -11.40 9.01 -12.75
N LEU A 143 -10.99 9.57 -13.88
CA LEU A 143 -9.64 9.46 -14.42
C LEU A 143 -9.01 10.85 -14.49
N CYS A 144 -7.90 11.04 -13.78
CA CYS A 144 -7.11 12.26 -13.83
C CYS A 144 -5.79 11.99 -14.57
N ARG A 145 -5.58 12.65 -15.71
CA ARG A 145 -4.29 12.66 -16.40
C ARG A 145 -3.43 13.76 -15.80
N LEU A 146 -2.25 13.39 -15.30
CA LEU A 146 -1.36 14.37 -14.68
C LEU A 146 -0.65 15.18 -15.78
N PRO A 147 -0.35 16.48 -15.54
CA PRO A 147 0.51 17.23 -16.44
C PRO A 147 1.86 16.53 -16.58
N GLN A 148 2.53 16.75 -17.71
CA GLN A 148 3.86 16.20 -17.90
C GLN A 148 4.82 16.80 -16.86
N PRO A 149 5.67 15.99 -16.22
CA PRO A 149 6.70 16.52 -15.33
C PRO A 149 7.71 17.40 -16.08
N GLN A 150 8.40 18.27 -15.35
CA GLN A 150 9.32 19.25 -15.95
C GLN A 150 10.68 18.63 -16.27
N ARG A 151 11.09 17.58 -15.54
CA ARG A 151 12.38 16.92 -15.75
C ARG A 151 12.24 15.47 -16.17
N TYR A 152 13.16 15.09 -17.06
CA TYR A 152 13.39 13.70 -17.42
C TYR A 152 14.39 13.06 -16.45
N TYR A 153 13.99 11.97 -15.81
CA TYR A 153 14.87 11.12 -15.00
C TYR A 153 15.04 9.77 -15.68
N LYS A 154 16.28 9.42 -16.01
CA LYS A 154 16.62 8.13 -16.62
C LYS A 154 16.29 6.96 -15.70
N SER A 155 16.53 7.14 -14.41
CA SER A 155 16.21 6.17 -13.37
C SER A 155 15.65 6.93 -12.17
N LEU A 156 14.56 6.41 -11.61
CA LEU A 156 13.79 7.10 -10.57
C LEU A 156 13.11 6.11 -9.64
N CYS A 157 12.75 6.61 -8.45
CA CYS A 157 11.83 5.96 -7.53
C CYS A 157 10.54 6.79 -7.48
N ILE A 158 9.40 6.14 -7.24
CA ILE A 158 8.11 6.81 -7.09
C ILE A 158 7.58 6.63 -5.67
N ALA A 159 6.91 7.65 -5.15
CA ALA A 159 6.00 7.51 -4.01
C ALA A 159 4.63 8.04 -4.44
N PHE A 160 3.57 7.26 -4.20
CA PHE A 160 2.20 7.68 -4.42
C PHE A 160 1.40 7.53 -3.14
N PHE A 161 0.73 8.60 -2.73
CA PHE A 161 -0.08 8.54 -1.53
C PHE A 161 -1.22 9.55 -1.57
N SER A 162 -2.36 9.16 -1.00
CA SER A 162 -3.42 10.11 -0.68
C SER A 162 -2.96 11.04 0.45
N VAL A 163 -3.15 12.34 0.26
CA VAL A 163 -2.93 13.33 1.32
C VAL A 163 -4.15 13.32 2.20
N THR A 164 -3.95 12.81 3.41
CA THR A 164 -4.94 12.81 4.46
C THR A 164 -4.71 14.05 5.32
N GLU A 165 -5.35 15.16 4.97
CA GLU A 165 -6.03 15.89 6.04
C GLU A 165 -7.31 15.09 6.23
N GLU A 166 -7.25 14.12 7.14
CA GLU A 166 -8.42 13.42 7.65
C GLU A 166 -9.43 13.06 6.55
N CYS A 167 -9.09 12.03 5.76
CA CYS A 167 -9.95 11.40 4.74
C CYS A 167 -11.42 11.62 5.10
N PHE A 168 -12.23 12.12 4.16
CA PHE A 168 -13.69 11.94 4.00
C PHE A 168 -14.37 13.15 3.33
N GLU A 169 -13.64 14.03 2.64
CA GLU A 169 -14.22 14.86 1.57
C GLU A 169 -14.55 14.00 0.32
N GLU A 170 -15.49 14.45 -0.53
CA GLU A 170 -15.84 13.80 -1.81
C GLU A 170 -14.60 13.60 -2.71
N ILE A 171 -13.58 14.44 -2.54
CA ILE A 171 -12.37 14.47 -3.37
C ILE A 171 -11.18 13.96 -2.56
N ILE A 172 -10.64 12.80 -2.97
CA ILE A 172 -9.40 12.28 -2.39
C ILE A 172 -8.22 13.05 -2.99
N HIS A 173 -7.60 13.90 -2.19
CA HIS A 173 -6.35 14.54 -2.57
C HIS A 173 -5.19 13.55 -2.53
N TYR A 174 -4.22 13.74 -3.41
CA TYR A 174 -3.05 12.86 -3.52
C TYR A 174 -1.81 13.62 -3.97
N LYS A 175 -0.66 13.01 -3.69
CA LYS A 175 0.65 13.45 -4.16
C LYS A 175 1.36 12.31 -4.90
N VAL A 176 2.09 12.69 -5.95
CA VAL A 176 3.02 11.79 -6.65
C VAL A 176 4.40 12.39 -6.54
N ILE A 177 5.36 11.68 -5.98
CA ILE A 177 6.76 12.11 -5.88
C ILE A 177 7.61 11.25 -6.78
N ARG A 178 8.38 11.90 -7.64
CA ARG A 178 9.40 11.30 -8.49
C ARG A 178 10.76 11.68 -7.95
N ALA A 179 11.52 10.72 -7.45
CA ALA A 179 12.87 10.94 -6.94
C ALA A 179 13.90 10.46 -7.95
N ARG A 180 14.84 11.33 -8.33
CA ARG A 180 15.96 10.98 -9.20
C ARG A 180 16.78 9.89 -8.54
N CYS A 181 17.09 8.84 -9.30
CA CYS A 181 17.83 7.69 -8.81
C CYS A 181 18.88 7.29 -9.85
N ASP A 182 20.01 7.99 -9.89
CA ASP A 182 21.16 7.55 -10.66
C ASP A 182 22.21 7.01 -9.70
N CYS A 183 22.51 5.72 -9.76
CA CYS A 183 23.63 5.12 -9.03
C CYS A 183 24.95 5.58 -9.69
N ARG A 184 25.32 6.85 -9.50
CA ARG A 184 26.65 7.33 -9.87
C ARG A 184 27.66 6.80 -8.85
N ARG A 185 28.91 6.64 -9.28
CA ARG A 185 30.03 6.35 -8.36
C ARG A 185 30.38 7.56 -7.49
N ASP A 186 29.84 8.73 -7.82
CA ASP A 186 30.07 9.97 -7.08
C ASP A 186 29.30 9.93 -5.76
N GLU A 187 30.00 10.28 -4.68
CA GLU A 187 29.48 10.39 -3.33
C GLU A 187 28.55 11.60 -3.19
N VAL A 188 27.29 11.45 -3.63
CA VAL A 188 26.28 12.51 -3.52
C VAL A 188 25.43 12.29 -2.27
N ASN A 189 25.19 13.35 -1.51
CA ASN A 189 24.32 13.37 -0.32
C ASN A 189 22.98 14.08 -0.60
N THR A 190 22.61 14.24 -1.86
CA THR A 190 21.41 14.95 -2.29
C THR A 190 20.59 14.14 -3.28
N VAL A 191 19.28 14.34 -3.28
CA VAL A 191 18.34 13.74 -4.23
C VAL A 191 17.40 14.81 -4.77
N SER A 192 17.40 14.97 -6.09
CA SER A 192 16.42 15.80 -6.79
C SER A 192 15.07 15.09 -6.84
N ILE A 193 14.00 15.77 -6.44
CA ILE A 193 12.63 15.26 -6.53
C ILE A 193 11.73 16.22 -7.33
N GLU A 194 10.68 15.68 -7.93
CA GLU A 194 9.51 16.44 -8.39
C GLU A 194 8.26 15.90 -7.68
N THR A 195 7.47 16.81 -7.11
CA THR A 195 6.23 16.48 -6.40
C THR A 195 5.05 17.09 -7.13
N PHE A 196 4.13 16.24 -7.59
CA PHE A 196 2.81 16.64 -8.01
C PHE A 196 1.87 16.69 -6.81
N SER A 197 0.99 17.68 -6.75
CA SER A 197 -0.13 17.72 -5.81
C SER A 197 -1.44 17.87 -6.58
N SER A 198 -2.43 17.04 -6.26
CA SER A 198 -3.77 17.15 -6.83
C SER A 198 -4.46 18.47 -6.46
N VAL A 199 -4.07 19.08 -5.34
CA VAL A 199 -4.63 20.36 -4.87
C VAL A 199 -4.18 21.51 -5.78
N THR A 200 -2.89 21.56 -6.12
CA THR A 200 -2.34 22.63 -6.96
C THR A 200 -2.35 22.29 -8.45
N GLY A 201 -2.62 21.04 -8.82
CA GLY A 201 -2.59 20.55 -10.20
C GLY A 201 -1.22 20.67 -10.88
N THR A 202 -0.13 20.83 -10.13
CA THR A 202 1.18 21.22 -10.67
C THR A 202 2.33 20.40 -10.07
N TRP A 203 3.40 20.25 -10.84
CA TRP A 203 4.68 19.70 -10.38
C TRP A 203 5.53 20.80 -9.76
N LYS A 204 6.14 20.51 -8.61
CA LYS A 204 7.16 21.36 -7.97
C LYS A 204 8.44 20.59 -7.79
N HIS A 205 9.56 21.24 -8.11
CA HIS A 205 10.89 20.65 -7.97
C HIS A 205 11.50 20.99 -6.61
N TYR A 206 12.13 20.01 -5.97
CA TYR A 206 12.90 20.18 -4.75
C TYR A 206 14.20 19.40 -4.82
N THR A 207 15.19 19.82 -4.02
CA THR A 207 16.39 19.03 -3.74
C THR A 207 16.37 18.67 -2.27
N LEU A 208 16.40 17.37 -1.99
CA LEU A 208 16.51 16.81 -0.65
C LEU A 208 17.99 16.61 -0.30
N THR A 209 18.33 16.80 0.96
CA THR A 209 19.70 16.70 1.48
C THR A 209 19.78 15.67 2.59
N CYS A 210 20.91 14.98 2.69
CA CYS A 210 21.20 14.03 3.76
C CYS A 210 22.56 14.38 4.40
N SER A 211 22.73 14.03 5.67
CA SER A 211 24.00 14.16 6.38
C SER A 211 25.10 13.25 5.83
N SER A 212 24.71 12.17 5.15
CA SER A 212 25.60 11.13 4.64
C SER A 212 25.34 10.90 3.16
N THR A 213 26.33 10.33 2.48
CA THR A 213 26.24 9.99 1.06
C THR A 213 25.35 8.76 0.90
N PHE A 214 24.48 8.76 -0.10
CA PHE A 214 23.57 7.66 -0.35
C PHE A 214 23.08 7.67 -1.79
N ALA A 215 22.58 6.53 -2.24
CA ALA A 215 21.83 6.44 -3.48
C ALA A 215 20.54 5.67 -3.22
N LEU A 216 19.46 6.09 -3.87
CA LEU A 216 18.23 5.31 -3.86
C LEU A 216 18.40 4.03 -4.68
N ARG A 217 17.59 3.00 -4.40
CA ARG A 217 17.50 1.81 -5.25
C ARG A 217 16.52 2.10 -6.39
N PRO A 218 16.97 2.06 -7.66
CA PRO A 218 16.14 2.48 -8.78
C PRO A 218 14.93 1.56 -8.95
N TRP A 219 13.86 2.13 -9.50
CA TRP A 219 12.67 1.40 -9.94
C TRP A 219 11.88 0.70 -8.84
N ALA A 220 12.19 1.01 -7.57
CA ALA A 220 11.36 0.66 -6.42
C ALA A 220 10.31 1.74 -6.16
N VAL A 221 9.11 1.29 -5.81
CA VAL A 221 8.06 2.13 -5.25
C VAL A 221 8.32 2.29 -3.75
N ALA A 222 8.19 3.51 -3.23
CA ALA A 222 8.28 3.75 -1.81
C ALA A 222 7.05 3.22 -1.08
N THR A 223 7.28 2.70 0.12
CA THR A 223 6.19 2.53 1.08
C THR A 223 5.91 3.85 1.76
N VAL A 224 4.64 4.21 1.87
CA VAL A 224 4.21 5.44 2.56
C VAL A 224 3.37 5.06 3.77
N ILE A 225 3.82 5.45 4.96
CA ILE A 225 3.13 5.19 6.22
C ILE A 225 2.81 6.52 6.87
N SER A 226 1.52 6.77 7.09
CA SER A 226 1.02 8.01 7.68
C SER A 226 1.63 9.28 7.04
N GLY A 227 1.82 9.28 5.72
CA GLY A 227 2.40 10.40 4.97
C GLY A 227 3.94 10.50 4.95
N VAL A 228 4.65 9.65 5.71
CA VAL A 228 6.11 9.54 5.67
C VAL A 228 6.51 8.54 4.60
N ILE A 229 7.52 8.89 3.80
CA ILE A 229 7.96 8.13 2.64
C ILE A 229 9.23 7.36 2.98
N TYR A 230 9.23 6.07 2.66
CA TYR A 230 10.34 5.14 2.88
C TYR A 230 10.79 4.55 1.55
N TRP A 231 11.94 4.99 1.05
CA TRP A 231 12.60 4.38 -0.11
C TRP A 231 13.70 3.43 0.34
N PHE A 232 13.87 2.31 -0.36
CA PHE A 232 15.11 1.55 -0.23
C PHE A 232 16.28 2.33 -0.82
N ALA A 233 17.40 2.33 -0.10
CA ALA A 233 18.66 2.94 -0.49
C ALA A 233 19.77 1.88 -0.56
N THR A 234 20.90 2.25 -1.14
CA THR A 234 22.11 1.42 -1.19
C THR A 234 22.67 1.16 0.21
N GLN A 235 23.56 0.17 0.31
CA GLN A 235 24.23 -0.21 1.57
C GLN A 235 23.27 -0.66 2.67
N GLY A 236 22.12 -1.25 2.31
CA GLY A 236 21.17 -1.78 3.29
C GLY A 236 20.47 -0.70 4.11
N ASN A 237 20.21 0.47 3.53
CA ASN A 237 19.53 1.56 4.23
C ASN A 237 18.12 1.81 3.68
N LEU A 238 17.29 2.46 4.49
CA LEU A 238 16.08 3.16 4.07
C LEU A 238 16.34 4.67 4.06
N ALA A 239 15.94 5.34 3.00
CA ALA A 239 15.87 6.80 2.92
C ALA A 239 14.47 7.25 3.30
N ILE A 240 14.36 7.98 4.41
CA ILE A 240 13.12 8.45 5.01
C ILE A 240 12.93 9.93 4.70
N TYR A 241 11.77 10.31 4.20
CA TYR A 241 11.41 11.69 3.90
C TYR A 241 9.97 11.98 4.34
N ASP A 242 9.79 13.03 5.15
CA ASP A 242 8.47 13.54 5.53
C ASP A 242 8.16 14.86 4.80
N PRO A 243 7.31 14.85 3.76
CA PRO A 243 6.96 16.04 3.01
C PRO A 243 6.10 17.06 3.79
N ARG A 244 5.61 16.71 4.99
CA ARG A 244 4.73 17.58 5.80
C ARG A 244 5.51 18.53 6.71
N LEU A 245 6.73 18.15 7.10
CA LEU A 245 7.57 18.97 7.97
C LEU A 245 8.11 20.21 7.25
N GLY A 246 8.03 20.27 5.91
CA GLY A 246 8.61 21.33 5.09
C GLY A 246 10.15 21.24 4.99
N ASP A 247 10.78 20.48 5.88
CA ASP A 247 12.20 20.17 5.88
C ASP A 247 12.58 19.32 4.67
N ARG A 248 13.53 19.81 3.89
CA ARG A 248 14.06 19.13 2.69
C ARG A 248 15.19 18.17 3.06
N ARG A 249 14.98 17.37 4.09
CA ARG A 249 15.98 16.46 4.67
C ARG A 249 15.56 15.01 4.52
N ILE A 250 16.54 14.16 4.25
CA ILE A 250 16.42 12.71 4.25
C ILE A 250 17.19 12.17 5.45
N VAL A 251 16.53 11.27 6.19
CA VAL A 251 17.14 10.50 7.26
C VAL A 251 17.42 9.09 6.75
N LEU A 252 18.63 8.59 6.98
CA LEU A 252 18.96 7.20 6.68
C LEU A 252 18.71 6.33 7.89
N LEU A 253 18.05 5.20 7.67
CA LEU A 253 17.83 4.16 8.67
C LEU A 253 18.45 2.86 8.17
N LYS A 254 19.44 2.35 8.89
CA LYS A 254 20.06 1.06 8.56
C LYS A 254 19.05 -0.07 8.78
N LEU A 255 18.92 -0.96 7.79
CA LEU A 255 18.13 -2.19 7.88
C LEU A 255 18.88 -3.23 8.73
N PRO A 256 18.18 -4.16 9.38
CA PRO A 256 18.82 -5.21 10.14
C PRO A 256 19.61 -6.14 9.20
N ASP A 257 20.86 -6.45 9.57
CA ASP A 257 21.66 -7.46 8.91
C ASP A 257 21.12 -8.84 9.35
N GLY A 258 20.15 -9.38 8.60
CA GLY A 258 19.51 -10.64 8.97
C GLY A 258 20.44 -11.84 8.83
N THR A 259 20.03 -12.99 9.36
CA THR A 259 20.92 -14.18 9.42
C THR A 259 20.78 -15.08 8.18
N ILE A 260 19.80 -14.76 7.33
CA ILE A 260 19.44 -15.53 6.14
C ILE A 260 20.06 -14.94 4.85
N SER A 261 20.74 -13.78 4.95
CA SER A 261 21.09 -12.87 3.84
C SER A 261 22.44 -13.16 3.15
N GLN A 262 22.60 -14.35 2.57
CA GLN A 262 23.80 -14.63 1.75
C GLN A 262 23.55 -14.56 0.25
N ASP A 263 22.31 -14.76 -0.23
CA ASP A 263 22.01 -14.78 -1.66
C ASP A 263 20.54 -14.37 -1.93
N TYR A 264 20.36 -13.27 -2.65
CA TYR A 264 19.08 -12.73 -3.16
C TYR A 264 17.98 -12.45 -2.13
N ASP A 265 17.92 -11.23 -1.61
CA ASP A 265 16.85 -10.85 -0.68
C ASP A 265 15.78 -9.98 -1.35
N GLU A 266 14.66 -10.61 -1.69
CA GLU A 266 13.39 -9.91 -1.88
C GLU A 266 13.03 -9.24 -0.56
N CYS A 267 12.74 -7.95 -0.62
CA CYS A 267 12.53 -7.12 0.55
C CYS A 267 11.23 -6.35 0.45
N VAL A 268 10.47 -6.33 1.54
CA VAL A 268 9.17 -5.67 1.61
C VAL A 268 9.08 -4.81 2.86
N LEU A 269 8.36 -3.71 2.75
CA LEU A 269 7.99 -2.86 3.89
C LEU A 269 6.48 -2.88 4.06
N GLY A 270 6.03 -2.59 5.27
CA GLY A 270 4.60 -2.50 5.57
C GLY A 270 4.33 -1.78 6.89
N GLU A 271 3.06 -1.49 7.12
CA GLU A 271 2.58 -0.87 8.34
C GLU A 271 2.06 -1.94 9.31
N ALA A 272 2.52 -1.92 10.55
CA ALA A 272 1.97 -2.72 11.64
C ALA A 272 0.62 -2.17 12.14
N PRO A 273 -0.20 -2.98 12.83
CA PRO A 273 -1.48 -2.52 13.40
C PRO A 273 -1.38 -1.29 14.32
N ASP A 274 -0.20 -1.00 14.86
CA ASP A 274 0.10 0.14 15.73
C ASP A 274 0.78 1.31 14.99
N GLY A 275 0.81 1.26 13.65
CA GLY A 275 1.40 2.28 12.78
C GLY A 275 2.92 2.20 12.65
N ARG A 276 3.57 1.19 13.25
CA ARG A 276 5.04 1.04 13.17
C ARG A 276 5.46 0.45 11.83
N LEU A 277 6.69 0.78 11.43
CA LEU A 277 7.32 0.22 10.24
C LEU A 277 7.68 -1.25 10.48
N GLN A 278 7.23 -2.11 9.57
CA GLN A 278 7.64 -3.51 9.46
C GLN A 278 8.55 -3.69 8.25
N TYR A 279 9.56 -4.52 8.41
CA TYR A 279 10.48 -4.91 7.36
C TYR A 279 10.50 -6.42 7.25
N GLY A 280 10.39 -6.93 6.03
CA GLY A 280 10.50 -8.35 5.73
C GLY A 280 11.56 -8.57 4.68
N GLN A 281 12.38 -9.60 4.88
CA GLN A 281 13.34 -10.07 3.89
C GLN A 281 13.16 -11.57 3.69
N SER A 282 13.44 -12.05 2.49
CA SER A 282 13.49 -13.49 2.23
C SER A 282 14.56 -13.85 1.21
N SER A 283 15.23 -14.97 1.47
CA SER A 283 16.07 -15.67 0.50
C SER A 283 15.46 -17.02 0.14
N VAL A 284 16.13 -17.78 -0.73
CA VAL A 284 15.73 -19.15 -1.10
C VAL A 284 15.53 -20.09 0.10
N SER A 285 16.16 -19.81 1.25
CA SER A 285 16.13 -20.69 2.42
C SER A 285 14.98 -20.38 3.40
N GLY A 286 14.47 -19.15 3.38
CA GLY A 286 13.52 -18.68 4.39
C GLY A 286 13.29 -17.18 4.38
N MET A 287 12.56 -16.71 5.38
CA MET A 287 12.26 -15.29 5.57
C MET A 287 12.40 -14.86 7.02
N GLU A 288 12.69 -13.58 7.21
CA GLU A 288 12.76 -12.91 8.49
C GLU A 288 11.92 -11.63 8.45
N ILE A 289 11.25 -11.31 9.56
CA ILE A 289 10.39 -10.14 9.68
C ILE A 289 10.77 -9.41 10.96
N TRP A 290 11.02 -8.10 10.83
CA TRP A 290 11.31 -7.18 11.91
C TRP A 290 10.26 -6.09 12.03
N VAL A 291 10.13 -5.54 13.23
CA VAL A 291 9.34 -4.34 13.50
C VAL A 291 10.25 -3.32 14.15
N LEU A 292 10.18 -2.08 13.67
CA LEU A 292 10.94 -0.98 14.25
C LEU A 292 10.36 -0.61 15.63
N GLU A 293 11.21 -0.46 16.63
CA GLU A 293 10.78 0.07 17.93
C GLU A 293 10.42 1.55 17.85
N ARG A 294 9.43 1.95 18.64
CA ARG A 294 9.06 3.35 18.80
C ARG A 294 9.71 3.85 20.08
N GLU A 295 10.87 4.46 19.97
CA GLU A 295 11.33 5.36 21.03
C GLU A 295 10.56 6.69 20.91
N GLY A 296 10.33 7.36 22.04
CA GLY A 296 9.33 8.42 22.22
C GLY A 296 9.19 9.43 21.08
N ASN A 297 7.95 9.87 20.84
CA ASN A 297 7.52 10.82 19.82
C ASN A 297 8.50 11.98 19.62
N SER A 298 9.43 11.86 18.68
CA SER A 298 10.07 12.95 17.95
C SER A 298 11.16 12.35 17.05
N PHE A 299 11.06 12.54 15.74
CA PHE A 299 12.26 12.63 14.90
C PHE A 299 12.99 13.97 15.18
N SER A 300 13.21 14.26 16.46
CA SER A 300 13.94 15.42 16.95
C SER A 300 15.41 15.14 16.71
N SER A 301 16.06 16.04 15.99
CA SER A 301 17.36 15.87 15.37
C SER A 301 18.56 15.77 16.33
N ASN A 302 18.39 15.57 17.63
CA ASN A 302 19.51 15.70 18.59
C ASN A 302 19.64 14.65 19.69
N VAL A 303 19.03 13.47 19.58
CA VAL A 303 19.45 12.30 20.36
C VAL A 303 19.50 11.13 19.40
N GLN A 304 20.62 10.40 19.36
CA GLN A 304 20.71 9.08 18.75
C GLN A 304 19.79 8.12 19.55
N SER A 305 18.48 8.27 19.41
CA SER A 305 17.58 7.16 19.67
C SER A 305 18.03 6.05 18.74
N GLN A 306 18.56 4.98 19.33
CA GLN A 306 19.00 3.83 18.57
C GLN A 306 17.73 3.19 18.00
N ASN A 307 17.37 3.58 16.78
CA ASN A 307 16.30 2.96 16.02
C ASN A 307 16.57 1.44 15.97
N ARG A 308 15.91 0.70 16.87
CA ARG A 308 16.21 -0.71 17.10
C ARG A 308 15.19 -1.56 16.36
N TRP A 309 15.69 -2.44 15.51
CA TRP A 309 14.89 -3.45 14.84
C TRP A 309 14.71 -4.66 15.74
N ASN A 310 13.46 -5.00 16.02
CA ASN A 310 13.15 -6.24 16.73
C ASN A 310 12.79 -7.34 15.76
N LEU A 311 13.55 -8.44 15.78
CA LEU A 311 13.20 -9.64 15.03
C LEU A 311 11.92 -10.24 15.62
N ARG A 312 10.86 -10.31 14.81
CA ARG A 312 9.55 -10.82 15.23
C ARG A 312 9.33 -12.26 14.79
N TYR A 313 9.74 -12.58 13.57
CA TYR A 313 9.58 -13.92 13.02
C TYR A 313 10.78 -14.33 12.19
N LYS A 314 11.13 -15.61 12.29
CA LYS A 314 12.10 -16.29 11.43
C LYS A 314 11.50 -17.61 10.97
N LEU A 315 11.45 -17.83 9.66
CA LEU A 315 10.82 -19.00 9.06
C LEU A 315 11.76 -19.64 8.04
N SER A 316 11.94 -20.96 8.12
CA SER A 316 12.56 -21.75 7.05
C SER A 316 11.49 -22.22 6.08
N PHE A 317 11.67 -21.98 4.78
CA PHE A 317 10.74 -22.46 3.77
C PHE A 317 10.69 -23.98 3.70
N LYS A 318 11.83 -24.66 3.92
CA LYS A 318 11.86 -26.13 4.04
C LYS A 318 10.95 -26.64 5.16
N ALA A 319 10.97 -25.99 6.33
CA ALA A 319 10.10 -26.35 7.44
C ALA A 319 8.62 -26.03 7.15
N MET A 320 8.36 -24.89 6.51
CA MET A 320 7.03 -24.46 6.09
C MET A 320 6.38 -25.48 5.15
N TRP A 321 7.10 -25.94 4.11
CA TRP A 321 6.59 -26.92 3.16
C TRP A 321 6.32 -28.29 3.79
N LYS A 322 7.16 -28.73 4.73
CA LYS A 322 6.93 -29.97 5.49
C LYS A 322 5.63 -29.94 6.29
N GLN A 323 5.25 -28.78 6.83
CA GLN A 323 4.01 -28.62 7.59
C GLN A 323 2.77 -28.45 6.70
N ASN A 324 2.96 -28.21 5.40
CA ASN A 324 1.88 -27.96 4.44
C ASN A 324 2.12 -28.82 3.16
N PRO A 325 2.10 -30.17 3.27
CA PRO A 325 2.54 -31.07 2.21
C PRO A 325 1.71 -30.95 0.91
N ASP A 326 0.42 -30.63 1.02
CA ASP A 326 -0.46 -30.47 -0.15
C ASP A 326 -0.03 -29.29 -1.04
N SER A 327 0.61 -28.27 -0.45
CA SER A 327 1.08 -27.08 -1.16
C SER A 327 2.51 -27.22 -1.71
N ALA A 328 3.25 -28.26 -1.32
CA ALA A 328 4.67 -28.43 -1.64
C ALA A 328 4.93 -28.90 -3.09
N LYS A 329 3.92 -29.38 -3.82
CA LYS A 329 4.10 -30.08 -5.12
C LYS A 329 4.67 -29.19 -6.25
N ASN A 330 4.77 -27.87 -6.10
CA ASN A 330 5.28 -26.92 -7.10
C ASN A 330 6.18 -25.81 -6.50
N SER A 331 6.89 -26.09 -5.41
CA SER A 331 7.52 -25.07 -4.54
C SER A 331 8.94 -24.63 -4.95
N LYS A 332 9.15 -24.20 -6.20
CA LYS A 332 10.43 -23.55 -6.54
C LYS A 332 10.40 -22.09 -6.06
N GLU A 333 11.51 -21.68 -5.43
CA GLU A 333 11.86 -20.31 -5.06
C GLU A 333 10.72 -19.54 -4.38
N ALA A 334 10.43 -19.93 -3.14
CA ALA A 334 9.51 -19.18 -2.30
C ALA A 334 10.15 -17.84 -1.91
N GLN A 335 9.37 -16.77 -1.92
CA GLN A 335 9.80 -15.45 -1.50
C GLN A 335 8.66 -14.68 -0.82
N ILE A 336 9.03 -13.78 0.09
CA ILE A 336 8.08 -12.83 0.66
C ILE A 336 7.55 -11.93 -0.44
N LEU A 337 6.23 -11.74 -0.48
CA LEU A 337 5.58 -10.92 -1.49
C LEU A 337 5.18 -9.55 -0.95
N SER A 338 4.46 -9.54 0.17
CA SER A 338 3.95 -8.32 0.80
C SER A 338 3.33 -8.63 2.17
N PHE A 339 3.24 -7.62 3.02
CA PHE A 339 2.43 -7.67 4.23
C PHE A 339 0.96 -7.39 3.93
N LEU A 340 0.07 -7.89 4.79
CA LEU A 340 -1.30 -7.38 4.82
C LEU A 340 -1.29 -5.98 5.45
N PRO A 341 -2.04 -5.00 4.89
CA PRO A 341 -2.12 -3.67 5.45
C PRO A 341 -2.57 -3.71 6.92
N GLN A 342 -1.83 -3.04 7.80
CA GLN A 342 -2.12 -2.93 9.24
C GLN A 342 -2.32 -4.29 9.94
N ASN A 343 -1.64 -5.33 9.45
CA ASN A 343 -1.70 -6.68 10.00
C ASN A 343 -0.28 -7.27 10.12
N SER A 344 0.01 -7.88 11.26
CA SER A 344 1.30 -8.54 11.53
C SER A 344 1.17 -10.04 11.84
N GLU A 345 0.01 -10.62 11.54
CA GLU A 345 -0.27 -12.05 11.75
C GLU A 345 -0.19 -12.83 10.44
N TYR A 346 -0.38 -12.15 9.31
CA TYR A 346 -0.36 -12.75 7.99
C TYR A 346 0.64 -12.07 7.05
N VAL A 347 1.19 -12.84 6.13
CA VAL A 347 2.08 -12.37 5.07
C VAL A 347 1.78 -13.12 3.79
N PHE A 348 1.87 -12.44 2.64
CA PHE A 348 1.80 -13.11 1.35
C PHE A 348 3.17 -13.68 0.99
N ILE A 349 3.17 -14.94 0.57
CA ILE A 349 4.34 -15.66 0.08
C ILE A 349 4.05 -16.08 -1.35
N ARG A 350 4.98 -15.78 -2.26
CA ARG A 350 4.94 -16.25 -3.65
C ARG A 350 5.85 -17.45 -3.79
N ALA A 351 5.42 -18.47 -4.54
CA ALA A 351 6.28 -19.57 -4.97
C ALA A 351 5.94 -19.93 -6.43
N GLY A 352 6.84 -19.55 -7.34
CA GLY A 352 6.57 -19.51 -8.77
C GLY A 352 5.36 -18.63 -9.09
N TRP A 353 4.36 -19.22 -9.75
CA TRP A 353 3.06 -18.60 -10.00
C TRP A 353 2.13 -18.57 -8.79
N ASN A 354 2.27 -19.46 -7.80
CA ASN A 354 1.30 -19.54 -6.71
C ASN A 354 1.50 -18.41 -5.69
N ILE A 355 0.41 -17.85 -5.21
CA ILE A 355 0.38 -16.88 -4.12
C ILE A 355 -0.33 -17.51 -2.93
N PHE A 356 0.33 -17.51 -1.79
CA PHE A 356 -0.17 -18.05 -0.54
C PHE A 356 -0.32 -16.95 0.49
N LEU A 357 -1.36 -17.05 1.31
CA LEU A 357 -1.50 -16.32 2.56
C LEU A 357 -0.97 -17.21 3.68
N PHE A 358 0.09 -16.78 4.35
CA PHE A 358 0.71 -17.52 5.44
C PHE A 358 0.34 -16.92 6.79
N HIS A 359 -0.21 -17.72 7.69
CA HIS A 359 -0.46 -17.31 9.07
C HIS A 359 0.77 -17.58 9.94
N LEU A 360 1.42 -16.51 10.42
CA LEU A 360 2.73 -16.57 11.08
C LEU A 360 2.72 -17.37 12.39
N LYS A 361 1.62 -17.31 13.17
CA LYS A 361 1.50 -18.02 14.44
C LYS A 361 1.21 -19.51 14.27
N SER A 362 0.18 -19.86 13.48
CA SER A 362 -0.21 -21.28 13.31
C SER A 362 0.62 -22.01 12.24
N ARG A 363 1.45 -21.28 11.48
CA ARG A 363 2.28 -21.78 10.38
C ARG A 363 1.51 -22.50 9.27
N ARG A 364 0.24 -22.11 9.08
CA ARG A 364 -0.63 -22.64 8.02
C ARG A 364 -0.54 -21.78 6.77
N LEU A 365 -0.45 -22.44 5.61
CA LEU A 365 -0.56 -21.82 4.30
C LEU A 365 -1.99 -21.95 3.78
N THR A 366 -2.48 -20.89 3.14
CA THR A 366 -3.73 -20.90 2.39
C THR A 366 -3.45 -20.41 0.98
N LEU A 367 -3.74 -21.25 -0.02
CA LEU A 367 -3.60 -20.86 -1.42
C LEU A 367 -4.65 -19.80 -1.75
N ILE A 368 -4.23 -18.71 -2.40
CA ILE A 368 -5.14 -17.68 -2.88
C ILE A 368 -5.49 -17.96 -4.34
N PRO A 369 -6.75 -18.31 -4.65
CA PRO A 369 -7.17 -18.47 -6.02
C PRO A 369 -7.25 -17.09 -6.69
N TYR A 370 -6.80 -17.03 -7.94
CA TYR A 370 -6.94 -15.84 -8.78
C TYR A 370 -7.11 -16.25 -10.25
N LEU A 371 -7.78 -15.39 -11.02
CA LEU A 371 -7.98 -15.54 -12.46
C LEU A 371 -6.88 -14.83 -13.25
N GLY A 372 -6.80 -15.12 -14.55
CA GLY A 372 -5.86 -14.42 -15.45
C GLY A 372 -4.43 -14.98 -15.43
N ARG A 373 -4.27 -16.28 -15.14
CA ARG A 373 -3.00 -17.00 -15.35
C ARG A 373 -2.69 -17.01 -16.85
N ASP A 374 -1.84 -16.09 -17.28
CA ASP A 374 -1.35 -16.01 -18.64
C ASP A 374 0.07 -16.60 -18.70
N SER A 375 0.32 -17.49 -19.66
CA SER A 375 1.65 -18.03 -19.93
C SER A 375 2.64 -16.97 -20.41
N SER A 376 2.14 -15.78 -20.78
CA SER A 376 2.97 -14.62 -21.14
C SER A 376 3.64 -13.93 -19.95
N ILE A 377 3.22 -14.19 -18.71
CA ILE A 377 3.81 -13.55 -17.53
C ILE A 377 5.17 -14.18 -17.23
N GLN A 378 6.24 -13.39 -17.37
CA GLN A 378 7.57 -13.76 -16.91
C GLN A 378 7.67 -13.52 -15.40
N TRP A 379 7.34 -14.55 -14.62
CA TRP A 379 7.26 -14.49 -13.16
C TRP A 379 8.58 -14.19 -12.46
N ASP A 380 9.71 -14.51 -13.08
CA ASP A 380 11.03 -14.22 -12.52
C ASP A 380 11.36 -12.72 -12.64
N ASP A 381 10.75 -12.04 -13.62
CA ASP A 381 10.99 -10.63 -13.95
C ASP A 381 9.86 -9.70 -13.48
N SER A 382 8.83 -10.27 -12.85
CA SER A 382 7.63 -9.56 -12.44
C SER A 382 7.48 -9.52 -10.93
N GLN A 383 7.35 -8.31 -10.39
CA GLN A 383 6.85 -8.14 -9.03
C GLN A 383 5.33 -8.20 -9.03
N VAL A 384 4.74 -8.62 -7.91
CA VAL A 384 3.30 -8.75 -7.78
C VAL A 384 2.85 -7.96 -6.57
N MET A 385 1.99 -6.96 -6.78
CA MET A 385 1.55 -6.05 -5.73
C MET A 385 0.07 -6.32 -5.42
N PRO A 386 -0.29 -6.65 -4.17
CA PRO A 386 -1.69 -6.79 -3.81
C PRO A 386 -2.41 -5.44 -3.91
N TYR A 387 -3.64 -5.47 -4.41
CA TYR A 387 -4.50 -4.30 -4.44
C TYR A 387 -5.64 -4.48 -3.44
N PHE A 388 -5.65 -3.59 -2.45
CA PHE A 388 -6.66 -3.57 -1.40
C PHE A 388 -7.59 -2.38 -1.54
N ARG A 389 -8.86 -2.61 -1.24
CA ARG A 389 -9.85 -1.57 -0.99
C ARG A 389 -10.13 -1.49 0.51
N PRO A 390 -9.99 -0.32 1.15
CA PRO A 390 -10.49 -0.12 2.51
C PRO A 390 -12.00 -0.38 2.55
N SER A 391 -12.44 -1.20 3.49
CA SER A 391 -13.85 -1.55 3.64
C SER A 391 -14.56 -0.44 4.44
N TRP A 392 -15.26 0.42 3.72
CA TRP A 392 -16.17 1.44 4.26
C TRP A 392 -17.33 1.61 3.27
N PRO A 393 -18.59 1.88 3.70
CA PRO A 393 -19.67 2.09 2.77
C PRO A 393 -19.42 3.43 2.06
N ARG A 394 -18.87 3.35 0.86
CA ARG A 394 -18.87 4.46 -0.11
C ARG A 394 -20.11 4.27 -0.97
N SER A 395 -21.27 4.57 -0.39
CA SER A 395 -22.53 4.62 -1.13
C SER A 395 -22.60 5.96 -1.86
N CYS A 396 -23.17 6.01 -3.06
CA CYS A 396 -23.56 7.28 -3.69
C CYS A 396 -24.57 8.09 -2.84
N LEU A 397 -25.15 7.47 -1.80
CA LEU A 397 -26.01 8.10 -0.81
C LEU A 397 -25.23 8.75 0.34
N CYS A 398 -23.95 8.40 0.53
CA CYS A 398 -23.08 9.16 1.43
C CYS A 398 -22.51 10.34 0.64
N PRO A 399 -22.89 11.59 0.95
CA PRO A 399 -22.14 12.75 0.48
C PRO A 399 -20.71 12.75 1.04
#